data_AF-A0A9P8N4A5-F1
#
_entry.id   AF-A0A9P8N4A5-F1
#
_cell.length_a   1.000
_cell.length_b   1.000
_cell.length_c   1.000
_cell.angle_alpha   90.00
_cell.angle_beta   90.00
_cell.angle_gamma   90.00
#
_symmetry.space_group_name_H-M   'P 1'
#
loop_
_entity.id
_entity.type
_entity.pdbx_description
1 polymer ?
#
loop_
_entity_poly.entity_id
_entity_poly.type
_entity_poly.pdbx_seq_one_letter_code
_entity_poly.pdbx_strand_id
1 'polypeptide(L)'
;MTLGPQYQKGEVYITTLKESLDWTPWIRGIKSWAQTHHIWEYVNPEGTVVLEEPLRPSWEELLEKKLQDAKDLFRYKEKTFQDQLDRFKAREKAMMQIEEVIKKSISEGLQGETLIQLTPRDKIKELKQKVLPSAEEEKNLIDERYHQIINKKGTRDWKAWAEQLDQVILIQET
;
A
#
# COMPACT_ATOMS: atom_id res chain seq x y z
N MET A 1 -1.45 39.23 -1.11
CA MET A 1 -2.14 38.16 -1.87
C MET A 1 -1.14 37.04 -2.09
N THR A 2 -1.08 36.09 -1.16
CA THR A 2 -0.21 34.91 -1.27
C THR A 2 -0.97 33.84 -2.06
N LEU A 3 -0.47 33.56 -3.26
CA LEU A 3 -0.93 32.45 -4.09
C LEU A 3 -0.65 31.16 -3.30
N GLY A 4 -1.72 30.40 -3.01
CA GLY A 4 -1.62 29.07 -2.41
C GLY A 4 -0.87 28.10 -3.33
N PRO A 5 -0.24 27.05 -2.77
CA PRO A 5 0.53 26.10 -3.55
C PRO A 5 -0.38 25.43 -4.58
N GLN A 6 0.05 25.47 -5.85
CA GLN A 6 -0.66 24.87 -6.96
C GLN A 6 -0.41 23.36 -6.94
N TYR A 7 -1.46 22.59 -6.69
CA TYR A 7 -1.41 21.13 -6.62
C TYR A 7 -1.29 20.52 -8.03
N GLN A 8 -0.22 19.77 -8.28
CA GLN A 8 -0.07 19.02 -9.51
C GLN A 8 -0.96 17.77 -9.49
N LYS A 9 -1.71 17.58 -10.57
CA LYS A 9 -2.67 16.50 -10.78
C LYS A 9 -1.95 15.14 -10.79
N GLY A 10 -2.09 14.34 -9.72
CA GLY A 10 -1.66 12.93 -9.71
C GLY A 10 -0.97 12.42 -8.43
N GLU A 11 -0.65 13.29 -7.47
CA GLU A 11 -0.01 12.84 -6.23
C GLU A 11 -1.05 12.24 -5.26
N VAL A 12 -0.90 10.95 -4.95
CA VAL A 12 -1.68 10.31 -3.88
C VAL A 12 -1.17 10.87 -2.55
N TYR A 13 -2.01 11.66 -1.86
CA TYR A 13 -1.69 12.13 -0.52
C TYR A 13 -1.80 10.96 0.46
N ILE A 14 -0.70 10.65 1.14
CA ILE A 14 -0.65 9.63 2.19
C ILE A 14 -0.50 10.37 3.51
N THR A 15 -1.50 10.21 4.39
CA THR A 15 -1.50 10.79 5.75
C THR A 15 -0.32 10.22 6.55
N THR A 16 0.18 10.90 7.57
CA THR A 16 1.22 10.32 8.44
C THR A 16 0.59 9.40 9.49
N LEU A 17 1.05 8.16 9.59
CA LEU A 17 0.65 7.20 10.63
C LEU A 17 1.36 7.52 11.95
N LYS A 18 0.60 7.96 12.96
CA LYS A 18 1.09 8.23 14.31
C LYS A 18 0.38 7.36 15.33
N GLU A 19 -0.93 7.24 15.20
CA GLU A 19 -1.81 6.54 16.14
C GLU A 19 -2.85 5.68 15.41
N SER A 20 -3.62 4.92 16.19
CA SER A 20 -4.62 3.95 15.69
C SER A 20 -5.55 4.53 14.63
N LEU A 21 -5.99 5.78 14.84
CA LEU A 21 -6.99 6.44 14.00
C LEU A 21 -6.43 6.89 12.66
N ASP A 22 -5.11 6.98 12.52
CA ASP A 22 -4.46 7.24 11.23
C ASP A 22 -4.39 5.98 10.37
N TRP A 23 -4.63 4.79 10.93
CA TRP A 23 -4.46 3.51 10.23
C TRP A 23 -5.30 3.44 8.96
N THR A 24 -6.61 3.61 9.07
CA THR A 24 -7.55 3.50 7.94
C THR A 24 -7.24 4.47 6.79
N PRO A 25 -7.06 5.78 7.02
CA PRO A 25 -6.68 6.69 5.94
C PRO A 25 -5.27 6.39 5.40
N TRP A 26 -4.33 5.97 6.25
CA TRP A 26 -2.97 5.62 5.83
C TRP A 26 -2.93 4.39 4.91
N ILE A 27 -3.52 3.26 5.33
CA ILE A 27 -3.51 2.01 4.56
C ILE A 27 -4.27 2.16 3.25
N ARG A 28 -5.32 3.00 3.22
CA ARG A 28 -6.04 3.36 1.99
C ARG A 28 -5.14 4.11 1.02
N GLY A 29 -4.34 5.06 1.51
CA GLY A 29 -3.34 5.79 0.72
C GLY A 29 -2.27 4.86 0.13
N ILE A 30 -1.70 3.98 0.98
CA ILE A 30 -0.73 2.96 0.56
C ILE A 30 -1.32 2.03 -0.50
N LYS A 31 -2.55 1.53 -0.28
CA LYS A 31 -3.27 0.69 -1.23
C LYS A 31 -3.49 1.39 -2.56
N SER A 32 -3.97 2.63 -2.54
CA SER A 32 -4.19 3.42 -3.76
C SER A 32 -2.90 3.60 -4.54
N TRP A 33 -1.79 3.94 -3.87
CA TRP A 33 -0.48 4.08 -4.50
C TRP A 33 -0.02 2.77 -5.13
N ALA A 34 -0.12 1.67 -4.38
CA ALA A 34 0.30 0.34 -4.82
C ALA A 34 -0.55 -0.21 -5.97
N GLN A 35 -1.84 0.12 -6.03
CA GLN A 35 -2.73 -0.24 -7.14
C GLN A 35 -2.38 0.51 -8.41
N THR A 36 -2.08 1.81 -8.32
CA THR A 36 -1.61 2.62 -9.47
C THR A 36 -0.31 2.07 -10.07
N HIS A 37 0.54 1.43 -9.25
CA HIS A 37 1.79 0.82 -9.68
C HIS A 37 1.69 -0.70 -9.92
N HIS A 38 0.49 -1.28 -9.86
CA HIS A 38 0.24 -2.72 -10.08
C HIS A 38 1.08 -3.65 -9.19
N ILE A 39 1.28 -3.27 -7.91
CA ILE A 39 2.03 -4.07 -6.92
C ILE A 39 1.23 -4.42 -5.65
N TRP A 40 -0.04 -4.01 -5.55
CA TRP A 40 -0.83 -4.24 -4.32
C TRP A 40 -0.86 -5.71 -3.89
N GLU A 41 -0.89 -6.65 -4.83
CA GLU A 41 -0.86 -8.09 -4.53
C GLU A 41 0.39 -8.51 -3.72
N TYR A 42 1.53 -7.87 -3.94
CA TYR A 42 2.80 -8.13 -3.25
C TYR A 42 2.92 -7.37 -1.91
N VAL A 43 2.24 -6.23 -1.79
CA VAL A 43 2.30 -5.34 -0.62
C VAL A 43 1.20 -5.65 0.40
N ASN A 44 0.06 -6.21 -0.04
CA ASN A 44 -1.10 -6.48 0.79
C ASN A 44 -0.71 -7.30 2.04
N PRO A 45 -0.95 -6.79 3.27
CA PRO A 45 -0.62 -7.52 4.51
C PRO A 45 -1.38 -8.83 4.63
N GLU A 46 -2.59 -8.95 4.07
CA GLU A 46 -3.36 -10.20 4.10
C GLU A 46 -3.04 -11.12 2.90
N GLY A 47 -2.16 -10.68 2.00
CA GLY A 47 -1.77 -11.41 0.80
C GLY A 47 -0.66 -12.43 1.05
N THR A 48 -0.57 -13.40 0.14
CA THR A 48 0.47 -14.45 0.15
C THR A 48 1.40 -14.37 -1.06
N VAL A 49 1.06 -13.58 -2.08
CA VAL A 49 1.81 -13.53 -3.35
C VAL A 49 3.20 -12.94 -3.16
N VAL A 50 4.25 -13.59 -3.66
CA VAL A 50 5.62 -13.08 -3.62
C VAL A 50 6.01 -12.60 -5.02
N LEU A 51 6.76 -11.51 -5.10
CA LEU A 51 7.32 -11.05 -6.37
C LEU A 51 8.53 -11.93 -6.69
N GLU A 52 8.41 -12.78 -7.71
CA GLU A 52 9.45 -13.72 -8.13
C GLU A 52 10.00 -13.33 -9.50
N GLU A 53 11.30 -13.52 -9.68
CA GLU A 53 11.96 -13.33 -10.97
C GLU A 53 11.50 -14.43 -11.93
N PRO A 54 11.13 -14.08 -13.18
CA PRO A 54 10.71 -15.09 -14.15
C PRO A 54 11.85 -16.05 -14.48
N LEU A 55 11.51 -17.31 -14.75
CA LEU A 55 12.49 -18.31 -15.17
C LEU A 55 12.76 -18.21 -16.66
N ARG A 56 14.05 -18.17 -17.01
CA ARG A 56 14.47 -18.20 -18.41
C ARG A 56 14.15 -19.57 -19.02
N PRO A 57 13.58 -19.64 -20.24
CA PRO A 57 13.34 -20.91 -20.91
C PRO A 57 14.68 -21.59 -21.22
N SER A 58 14.78 -22.89 -20.91
CA SER A 58 15.92 -23.71 -21.31
C SER A 58 15.72 -24.28 -22.71
N TRP A 59 16.81 -24.48 -23.45
CA TRP A 59 16.76 -25.11 -24.77
C TRP A 59 16.49 -26.62 -24.65
N GLU A 60 16.94 -27.22 -23.56
CA GLU A 60 16.80 -28.63 -23.23
C GLU A 60 15.33 -29.05 -23.09
N GLU A 61 14.48 -28.22 -22.47
CA GLU A 61 13.02 -28.45 -22.35
C GLU A 61 12.27 -28.50 -23.69
N LEU A 62 12.89 -28.05 -24.78
CA LEU A 62 12.24 -27.89 -26.08
C LEU A 62 12.66 -28.92 -27.12
N LEU A 63 13.68 -29.74 -26.81
CA LEU A 63 14.24 -30.75 -27.71
C LEU A 63 13.29 -31.92 -28.00
N GLU A 64 12.19 -32.06 -27.25
CA GLU A 64 11.15 -33.08 -27.49
C GLU A 64 10.29 -32.81 -28.74
N LYS A 65 10.41 -31.64 -29.38
CA LYS A 65 9.63 -31.24 -30.57
C LYS A 65 10.50 -31.16 -31.83
N LYS A 66 9.88 -31.32 -33.02
CA LYS A 66 10.58 -31.18 -34.32
C LYS A 66 11.41 -29.89 -34.34
N LEU A 67 12.67 -29.98 -34.81
CA LEU A 67 13.69 -28.94 -34.65
C LEU A 67 13.27 -27.52 -35.09
N GLN A 68 12.45 -27.40 -36.13
CA GLN A 68 11.95 -26.09 -36.59
C GLN A 68 10.86 -25.53 -35.66
N ASP A 69 9.91 -26.38 -35.26
CA ASP A 69 8.89 -26.03 -34.26
C ASP A 69 9.53 -25.69 -32.92
N ALA A 70 10.63 -26.35 -32.56
CA ALA A 70 11.42 -26.06 -31.37
C ALA A 70 12.10 -24.68 -31.42
N LYS A 71 12.66 -24.28 -32.58
CA LYS A 71 13.25 -22.94 -32.76
C LYS A 71 12.22 -21.83 -32.66
N ASP A 72 11.07 -21.97 -33.31
CA ASP A 72 10.02 -20.96 -33.28
C ASP A 72 9.36 -20.88 -31.90
N LEU A 73 9.17 -22.03 -31.24
CA LEU A 73 8.72 -22.09 -29.84
C LEU A 73 9.72 -21.46 -28.87
N PHE A 74 11.02 -21.69 -29.04
CA PHE A 74 12.04 -21.07 -28.21
C PHE A 74 12.05 -19.55 -28.37
N ARG A 75 12.01 -19.04 -29.61
CA ARG A 75 11.92 -17.59 -29.88
C ARG A 75 10.70 -16.96 -29.24
N TYR A 76 9.56 -17.64 -29.31
CA TYR A 76 8.32 -17.19 -28.66
C TYR A 76 8.46 -17.17 -27.13
N LYS A 77 9.00 -18.24 -26.53
CA LYS A 77 9.23 -18.32 -25.08
C LYS A 77 10.25 -17.28 -24.61
N GLU A 78 11.34 -17.05 -25.34
CA GLU A 78 12.36 -16.05 -24.98
C GLU A 78 11.78 -14.64 -25.02
N LYS A 79 10.93 -14.34 -26.02
CA LYS A 79 10.20 -13.06 -26.06
C LYS A 79 9.26 -12.90 -24.86
N THR A 80 8.49 -13.95 -24.55
CA THR A 80 7.58 -13.95 -23.39
C THR A 80 8.35 -13.76 -22.09
N PHE A 81 9.50 -14.42 -21.94
CA PHE A 81 10.39 -14.26 -20.80
C PHE A 81 10.90 -12.82 -20.68
N GLN A 82 11.33 -12.20 -21.78
CA GLN A 82 11.78 -10.81 -21.76
C GLN A 82 10.66 -9.86 -21.32
N ASP A 83 9.44 -10.04 -21.84
CA ASP A 83 8.27 -9.26 -21.44
C ASP A 83 7.95 -9.44 -19.93
N GLN A 84 8.09 -10.66 -19.41
CA GLN A 84 7.93 -10.95 -17.99
C GLN A 84 9.04 -10.31 -17.14
N LEU A 85 10.29 -10.35 -17.61
CA LEU A 85 11.45 -9.80 -16.92
C LEU A 85 11.35 -8.27 -16.82
N ASP A 86 10.90 -7.61 -17.88
CA ASP A 86 10.70 -6.16 -17.88
C ASP A 86 9.59 -5.75 -16.90
N ARG A 87 8.49 -6.52 -16.84
CA ARG A 87 7.43 -6.32 -15.83
C ARG A 87 7.94 -6.56 -14.41
N PHE A 88 8.75 -7.60 -14.21
CA PHE A 88 9.36 -7.89 -12.91
C PHE A 88 10.22 -6.71 -12.44
N LYS A 89 11.13 -6.21 -13.29
CA LYS A 89 11.98 -5.04 -12.98
C LYS A 89 11.18 -3.79 -12.68
N ALA A 90 10.10 -3.55 -13.42
CA ALA A 90 9.21 -2.41 -13.15
C ALA A 90 8.54 -2.53 -11.77
N ARG A 91 8.09 -3.72 -11.39
CA ARG A 91 7.49 -4.00 -10.08
C ARG A 91 8.51 -3.93 -8.95
N GLU A 92 9.72 -4.46 -9.15
CA GLU A 92 10.82 -4.36 -8.19
C GLU A 92 11.15 -2.89 -7.89
N LYS A 93 11.23 -2.06 -8.93
CA LYS A 93 11.39 -0.61 -8.77
C LYS A 93 10.26 0.02 -7.96
N ALA A 94 9.01 -0.35 -8.24
CA ALA A 94 7.86 0.14 -7.49
C ALA A 94 7.87 -0.36 -6.02
N MET A 95 8.37 -1.57 -5.76
CA MET A 95 8.54 -2.12 -4.41
C MET A 95 9.55 -1.30 -3.58
N MET A 96 10.66 -0.88 -4.19
CA MET A 96 11.61 0.03 -3.52
C MET A 96 10.98 1.41 -3.25
N GLN A 97 10.16 1.91 -4.18
CA GLN A 97 9.49 3.20 -4.00
C GLN A 97 8.43 3.17 -2.90
N ILE A 98 7.61 2.11 -2.81
CA ILE A 98 6.62 2.01 -1.74
C ILE A 98 7.28 1.85 -0.38
N GLU A 99 8.44 1.22 -0.29
CA GLU A 99 9.21 1.14 0.95
C GLU A 99 9.61 2.52 1.47
N GLU A 100 10.11 3.39 0.58
CA GLU A 100 10.42 4.79 0.92
C GLU A 100 9.18 5.58 1.30
N VAL A 101 8.04 5.33 0.63
CA VAL A 101 6.76 5.94 0.97
C VAL A 101 6.31 5.52 2.38
N ILE A 102 6.36 4.23 2.71
CA ILE A 102 6.03 3.73 4.05
C ILE A 102 6.93 4.40 5.09
N LYS A 103 8.25 4.38 4.87
CA LYS A 103 9.23 4.98 5.79
C LYS A 103 8.97 6.47 6.06
N LYS A 104 8.63 7.24 5.03
CA LYS A 104 8.36 8.69 5.15
C LYS A 104 6.97 9.01 5.72
N SER A 105 6.04 8.06 5.65
CA SER A 105 4.66 8.26 6.07
C SER A 105 4.34 7.67 7.44
N ILE A 106 5.33 7.14 8.17
CA ILE A 106 5.18 6.72 9.56
C ILE A 106 5.94 7.65 10.51
N SER A 107 5.41 7.85 11.71
CA SER A 107 6.06 8.65 12.75
C SER A 107 7.35 8.02 13.26
N GLU A 108 8.27 8.84 13.79
CA GLU A 108 9.56 8.36 14.33
C GLU A 108 9.40 7.28 15.41
N GLY A 109 8.36 7.38 16.24
CA GLY A 109 8.06 6.38 17.28
C GLY A 109 7.72 4.99 16.74
N LEU A 110 7.24 4.91 15.49
CA LEU A 110 6.87 3.65 14.82
C LEU A 110 7.98 3.10 13.92
N GLN A 111 9.07 3.86 13.71
CA GLN A 111 10.12 3.46 12.77
C GLN A 111 10.94 2.27 13.24
N GLY A 112 11.21 2.13 14.54
CA GLY A 112 12.16 1.18 15.13
C GLY A 112 12.13 -0.25 14.54
N GLU A 113 11.40 -1.16 15.16
CA GLU A 113 11.39 -2.56 14.68
C GLU A 113 10.64 -2.73 13.35
N THR A 114 9.79 -1.76 12.96
CA THR A 114 9.12 -1.77 11.67
C THR A 114 10.14 -1.76 10.53
N LEU A 115 11.15 -0.89 10.59
CA LEU A 115 12.15 -0.79 9.52
C LEU A 115 13.12 -1.98 9.48
N ILE A 116 13.13 -2.85 10.50
CA ILE A 116 13.89 -4.11 10.50
C ILE A 116 13.27 -5.12 9.53
N GLN A 117 11.96 -5.05 9.31
CA GLN A 117 11.26 -6.01 8.45
C GLN A 117 11.75 -5.90 7.00
N LEU A 118 11.96 -7.06 6.37
CA LEU A 118 12.57 -7.16 5.04
C LEU A 118 11.66 -6.62 3.94
N THR A 119 10.38 -7.00 3.96
CA THR A 119 9.46 -6.66 2.87
C THR A 119 8.48 -5.54 3.26
N PRO A 120 7.99 -4.74 2.28
CA PRO A 120 6.90 -3.78 2.53
C PRO A 120 5.66 -4.41 3.17
N ARG A 121 5.33 -5.66 2.79
CA ARG A 121 4.22 -6.40 3.39
C ARG A 121 4.42 -6.61 4.88
N ASP A 122 5.60 -7.10 5.27
CA ASP A 122 5.91 -7.41 6.67
C ASP A 122 5.98 -6.14 7.51
N LYS A 123 6.51 -5.04 6.94
CA LYS A 123 6.45 -3.70 7.54
C LYS A 123 5.01 -3.28 7.85
N ILE A 124 4.10 -3.45 6.89
CA ILE A 124 2.68 -3.10 7.08
C ILE A 124 2.01 -4.00 8.13
N LYS A 125 2.31 -5.30 8.15
CA LYS A 125 1.80 -6.22 9.18
C LYS A 125 2.24 -5.81 10.58
N GLU A 126 3.51 -5.47 10.74
CA GLU A 126 4.08 -5.03 12.00
C GLU A 126 3.42 -3.72 12.48
N LEU A 127 3.26 -2.75 11.58
CA LEU A 127 2.55 -1.51 11.86
C LEU A 127 1.09 -1.77 12.26
N LYS A 128 0.41 -2.70 11.58
CA LYS A 128 -0.96 -3.10 11.93
C LYS A 128 -1.03 -3.58 13.37
N GLN A 129 -0.13 -4.48 13.77
CA GLN A 129 -0.10 -5.05 15.12
C GLN A 129 0.24 -4.02 16.20
N LYS A 130 1.03 -3.00 15.86
CA LYS A 130 1.43 -1.94 16.80
C LYS A 130 0.39 -0.83 16.97
N VAL A 131 -0.32 -0.52 15.90
CA VAL A 131 -1.15 0.68 15.80
C VAL A 131 -2.63 0.36 15.99
N LEU A 132 -3.09 -0.81 15.57
CA LEU A 132 -4.45 -1.25 15.85
C LEU A 132 -4.48 -2.05 17.17
N PRO A 133 -5.22 -1.58 18.18
CA PRO A 133 -5.61 -2.43 19.29
C PRO A 133 -6.63 -3.48 18.81
N SER A 134 -7.06 -4.41 19.66
CA SER A 134 -8.01 -5.46 19.27
C SER A 134 -9.30 -4.86 18.67
N ALA A 135 -10.06 -5.62 17.87
CA ALA A 135 -11.29 -5.14 17.23
C ALA A 135 -12.29 -4.51 18.23
N GLU A 136 -12.27 -4.97 19.48
CA GLU A 136 -13.07 -4.42 20.60
C GLU A 136 -12.59 -3.00 21.01
N GLU A 137 -11.28 -2.80 21.07
CA GLU A 137 -10.65 -1.53 21.43
C GLU A 137 -10.72 -0.51 20.29
N GLU A 138 -10.63 -0.94 19.03
CA GLU A 138 -10.85 -0.10 17.85
C GLU A 138 -12.27 0.48 17.85
N LYS A 139 -13.29 -0.36 18.10
CA LYS A 139 -14.67 0.08 18.23
C LYS A 139 -14.86 1.07 19.38
N ASN A 140 -14.27 0.80 20.54
CA ASN A 140 -14.36 1.70 21.70
C ASN A 140 -13.71 3.06 21.42
N LEU A 141 -12.57 3.10 20.73
CA LEU A 141 -11.89 4.36 20.35
C LEU A 141 -12.70 5.18 19.35
N ILE A 142 -13.32 4.52 18.37
CA ILE A 142 -14.20 5.18 17.40
C ILE A 142 -15.43 5.75 18.12
N ASP A 143 -16.06 4.97 19.00
CA ASP A 143 -17.22 5.41 19.79
C ASP A 143 -16.85 6.57 20.73
N GLU A 144 -15.70 6.51 21.42
CA GLU A 144 -15.18 7.60 22.24
C GLU A 144 -14.96 8.88 21.42
N ARG A 145 -14.36 8.79 20.23
CA ARG A 145 -14.10 9.97 19.39
C ARG A 145 -15.37 10.53 18.78
N TYR A 146 -16.30 9.68 18.37
CA TYR A 146 -17.65 10.08 17.97
C TYR A 146 -18.34 10.86 19.09
N HIS A 147 -18.29 10.36 20.33
CA HIS A 147 -18.83 11.06 21.49
C HIS A 147 -18.07 12.35 21.81
N GLN A 148 -16.76 12.41 21.66
CA GLN A 148 -15.98 13.65 21.86
C GLN A 148 -16.35 14.73 20.83
N ILE A 149 -16.56 14.36 19.56
CA ILE A 149 -16.95 15.32 18.51
C ILE A 149 -18.40 15.78 18.72
N ILE A 150 -19.32 14.87 19.04
CA ILE A 150 -20.73 15.22 19.33
C ILE A 150 -20.87 16.04 20.61
N ASN A 151 -20.07 15.77 21.65
CA ASN A 151 -20.14 16.55 22.89
C ASN A 151 -19.52 17.95 22.75
N LYS A 152 -18.78 18.22 21.66
CA LYS A 152 -18.29 19.56 21.29
C LYS A 152 -19.25 20.34 20.38
N LYS A 153 -20.46 19.82 20.13
CA LYS A 153 -21.47 20.46 19.28
C LYS A 153 -21.83 21.84 19.83
N GLY A 154 -21.57 22.87 19.03
CA GLY A 154 -21.75 24.28 19.40
C GLY A 154 -20.52 25.18 19.23
N THR A 155 -19.39 24.66 18.74
CA THR A 155 -18.23 25.47 18.38
C THR A 155 -18.51 26.39 17.19
N ARG A 156 -17.88 27.57 17.19
CA ARG A 156 -18.11 28.68 16.24
C ARG A 156 -17.76 28.34 14.78
N ASP A 157 -17.10 27.20 14.54
CA ASP A 157 -16.70 26.69 13.22
C ASP A 157 -17.38 25.33 12.94
N TRP A 158 -18.66 25.39 12.59
CA TRP A 158 -19.52 24.22 12.37
C TRP A 158 -19.09 23.39 11.14
N LYS A 159 -18.36 23.99 10.21
CA LYS A 159 -17.95 23.34 8.96
C LYS A 159 -16.79 22.37 9.19
N ALA A 160 -15.78 22.80 9.96
CA ALA A 160 -14.71 21.93 10.42
C ALA A 160 -15.24 20.81 11.33
N TRP A 161 -16.26 21.09 12.14
CA TRP A 161 -16.93 20.09 12.97
C TRP A 161 -17.66 19.02 12.13
N ALA A 162 -18.38 19.42 11.09
CA ALA A 162 -19.08 18.49 10.20
C ALA A 162 -18.10 17.59 9.41
N GLU A 163 -17.00 18.16 8.93
CA GLU A 163 -15.97 17.41 8.19
C GLU A 163 -15.25 16.36 9.07
N GLN A 164 -15.05 16.66 10.35
CA GLN A 164 -14.54 15.67 11.32
C GLN A 164 -15.53 14.54 11.59
N LEU A 165 -16.83 14.84 11.61
CA LEU A 165 -17.89 13.84 11.79
C LEU A 165 -18.01 12.90 10.58
N ASP A 166 -17.99 13.45 9.36
CA ASP A 166 -18.02 12.65 8.14
C ASP A 166 -16.84 11.67 8.06
N GLN A 167 -15.65 12.10 8.49
CA GLN A 167 -14.47 11.23 8.54
C GLN A 167 -14.63 10.05 9.52
N VAL A 168 -15.29 10.25 10.66
CA VAL A 168 -15.53 9.18 11.64
C VAL A 168 -16.63 8.22 11.17
N ILE A 169 -17.71 8.75 10.58
CA ILE A 169 -18.81 7.93 10.03
C ILE A 169 -18.31 7.04 8.90
N LEU A 170 -17.45 7.55 8.01
CA LEU A 170 -16.82 6.78 6.94
C LEU A 170 -15.89 5.66 7.42
N ILE A 171 -15.46 5.67 8.68
CA ILE A 171 -14.65 4.61 9.29
C ILE A 171 -15.55 3.50 9.86
N GLN A 172 -16.77 3.82 10.32
CA GLN A 172 -17.73 2.84 10.87
C GLN A 172 -18.44 1.97 9.81
N GLU A 173 -18.49 2.41 8.54
CA GLU A 173 -19.21 1.72 7.46
C GLU A 173 -18.34 0.75 6.62
N THR A 174 -17.04 0.64 6.91
CA THR A 174 -16.08 -0.28 6.25
C THR A 174 -15.72 -1.48 7.11
#